data_AF-A0A4Y3VBF7-F1
#
_entry.id   AF-A0A4Y3VBF7-F1
#
_cell.length_a   1.000
_cell.length_b   1.000
_cell.length_c   1.000
_cell.angle_alpha   90.00
_cell.angle_beta   90.00
_cell.angle_gamma   90.00
#
_symmetry.space_group_name_H-M   'P 1'
#
loop_
_entity.id
_entity.type
_entity.pdbx_description
1 polymer ?
#
loop_
_entity_poly.entity_id
_entity_poly.type
_entity_poly.pdbx_seq_one_letter_code
_entity_poly.pdbx_strand_id
1 'polypeptide(L)'
;MMYDQTRAQQPADEPRGVAGRSAPGPAPLFPSDERDKIVRRLGQAVNTFPDTPRESLEEAEGAFDETTAQLMKALAEQRRTLRAGWQDQEPETQSTELHLALRQYREITQRLLRL
;
A
#
# COMPACT_ATOMS: atom_id res chain seq x y z
N MET A 1 45.96 40.04 -21.40
CA MET A 1 45.58 38.66 -21.81
C MET A 1 46.64 37.76 -21.18
N MET A 2 46.38 36.83 -20.26
CA MET A 2 45.35 35.81 -20.20
C MET A 2 45.38 35.18 -18.78
N TYR A 3 44.24 34.72 -18.29
CA TYR A 3 43.98 34.31 -16.90
C TYR A 3 44.71 33.06 -16.41
N ASP A 4 45.00 33.08 -15.10
CA ASP A 4 45.16 31.96 -14.16
C ASP A 4 44.24 30.77 -14.49
N GLN A 5 44.82 29.62 -14.84
CA GLN A 5 44.11 28.34 -14.89
C GLN A 5 44.57 27.43 -13.76
N THR A 6 44.29 27.87 -12.53
CA THR A 6 44.11 26.95 -11.42
C THR A 6 42.71 26.34 -11.55
N ARG A 7 42.57 25.33 -12.43
CA ARG A 7 41.34 24.53 -12.49
C ARG A 7 41.61 23.21 -11.78
N ALA A 8 41.18 23.18 -10.52
CA ALA A 8 41.01 21.98 -9.74
C ALA A 8 40.47 20.84 -10.61
N GLN A 9 41.22 19.75 -10.69
CA GLN A 9 40.70 18.46 -11.14
C GLN A 9 39.76 17.96 -10.03
N GLN A 10 38.51 18.44 -10.06
CA GLN A 10 37.41 17.79 -9.37
C GLN A 10 37.17 16.45 -10.08
N PRO A 11 37.19 15.32 -9.35
CA PRO A 11 36.80 14.04 -9.93
C PRO A 11 35.35 14.16 -10.39
N ALA A 12 35.14 13.80 -11.66
CA ALA A 12 33.85 13.76 -12.29
C ALA A 12 32.88 12.91 -11.45
N ASP A 13 31.82 13.55 -10.98
CA ASP A 13 30.43 13.12 -11.07
C ASP A 13 30.26 11.62 -11.42
N GLU A 14 30.48 10.76 -10.44
CA GLU A 14 29.78 9.49 -10.39
C GLU A 14 28.45 9.77 -9.69
N PRO A 15 27.31 9.87 -10.41
CA PRO A 15 26.05 9.61 -9.77
C PRO A 15 26.08 8.12 -9.42
N ARG A 16 26.57 7.82 -8.20
CA ARG A 16 26.13 6.67 -7.43
C ARG A 16 24.62 6.81 -7.34
N GLY A 17 23.95 6.28 -8.35
CA GLY A 17 22.57 5.88 -8.27
C GLY A 17 22.52 4.90 -7.11
N VAL A 18 22.24 5.44 -5.95
CA VAL A 18 21.62 4.72 -4.85
C VAL A 18 20.33 4.22 -5.45
N ALA A 19 20.41 3.09 -6.15
CA ALA A 19 19.34 2.13 -6.25
C ALA A 19 19.12 1.71 -4.80
N GLY A 20 18.42 2.59 -4.09
CA GLY A 20 17.79 2.29 -2.84
C GLY A 20 17.09 0.99 -3.14
N ARG A 21 17.57 -0.04 -2.48
CA ARG A 21 16.84 -1.27 -2.29
C ARG A 21 15.53 -0.81 -1.67
N SER A 22 14.55 -0.52 -2.52
CA SER A 22 13.16 -0.48 -2.14
C SER A 22 12.92 -1.89 -1.65
N ALA A 23 13.14 -2.10 -0.35
CA ALA A 23 12.54 -3.20 0.36
C ALA A 23 11.11 -3.24 -0.17
N PRO A 24 10.64 -4.37 -0.73
CA PRO A 24 9.32 -4.43 -1.34
C PRO A 24 8.38 -3.84 -0.32
N GLY A 25 7.81 -2.66 -0.66
CA GLY A 25 6.96 -1.93 0.26
C GLY A 25 5.90 -2.93 0.75
N PRO A 26 5.53 -2.90 2.05
CA PRO A 26 4.65 -3.92 2.60
C PRO A 26 3.42 -4.03 1.70
N ALA A 27 3.13 -5.25 1.25
CA ALA A 27 2.18 -5.55 0.19
C ALA A 27 0.90 -4.68 0.33
N PRO A 28 0.38 -4.13 -0.77
CA PRO A 28 -0.80 -3.30 -0.71
C PRO A 28 -1.95 -4.05 -0.01
N LEU A 29 -2.68 -3.35 0.86
CA LEU A 29 -3.80 -3.92 1.62
C LEU A 29 -4.91 -4.44 0.72
N PHE A 30 -4.92 -4.00 -0.55
CA PHE A 30 -5.78 -4.50 -1.61
C PHE A 30 -4.94 -5.13 -2.73
N PRO A 31 -5.41 -6.22 -3.34
CA PRO A 31 -4.93 -6.62 -4.66
C PRO A 31 -5.17 -5.47 -5.64
N SER A 32 -4.18 -5.16 -6.49
CA SER A 32 -4.24 -4.02 -7.42
C SER A 32 -5.46 -4.11 -8.37
N ASP A 33 -5.81 -5.31 -8.80
CA ASP A 33 -6.89 -5.55 -9.76
C ASP A 33 -8.28 -5.17 -9.22
N GLU A 34 -8.53 -5.42 -7.94
CA GLU A 34 -9.80 -5.08 -7.29
C GLU A 34 -9.94 -3.57 -7.07
N ARG A 35 -8.82 -2.90 -6.74
CA ARG A 35 -8.78 -1.44 -6.63
C ARG A 35 -9.16 -0.78 -7.95
N ASP A 36 -8.63 -1.27 -9.06
CA ASP A 36 -8.91 -0.73 -10.39
C ASP A 36 -10.38 -0.93 -10.80
N LYS A 37 -11.00 -2.05 -10.40
CA LYS A 37 -12.43 -2.30 -10.63
C LYS A 37 -13.30 -1.27 -9.91
N ILE A 38 -12.99 -1.01 -8.63
CA ILE A 38 -13.72 -0.05 -7.80
C ILE A 38 -13.57 1.38 -8.36
N VAL A 39 -12.34 1.78 -8.73
CA VAL A 39 -12.08 3.11 -9.30
C VAL A 39 -12.85 3.33 -10.60
N ARG A 40 -12.91 2.32 -11.47
CA ARG A 40 -13.70 2.39 -12.72
C ARG A 40 -15.18 2.56 -12.44
N ARG A 41 -15.74 1.79 -11.49
CA ARG A 41 -17.17 1.85 -11.14
C ARG A 41 -17.55 3.22 -10.54
N LEU A 42 -16.71 3.74 -9.65
CA LEU A 42 -16.91 5.09 -9.09
C LEU A 42 -16.82 6.16 -10.18
N GLY A 43 -15.85 6.04 -11.09
CA GLY A 43 -15.71 6.95 -12.23
C GLY A 43 -16.91 6.92 -13.16
N GLN A 44 -17.49 5.75 -13.41
CA GLN A 44 -18.72 5.61 -14.19
C GLN A 44 -19.90 6.33 -13.52
N ALA A 45 -20.12 6.09 -12.23
CA ALA A 45 -21.20 6.73 -11.47
C ALA A 45 -21.08 8.26 -11.45
N VAL A 46 -19.86 8.81 -11.32
CA VAL A 46 -19.63 10.26 -11.38
C VAL A 46 -19.93 10.82 -12.77
N ASN A 47 -19.62 10.08 -13.83
CA ASN A 47 -19.88 10.51 -15.20
C ASN A 47 -21.37 10.50 -15.56
N THR A 48 -22.16 9.56 -15.04
CA THR A 48 -23.61 9.45 -15.28
C THR A 48 -24.46 10.29 -14.32
N PHE A 49 -23.85 10.84 -13.27
CA PHE A 49 -24.55 11.66 -12.26
C PHE A 49 -25.38 12.82 -12.85
N PRO A 50 -24.92 13.57 -13.87
CA PRO A 50 -25.71 14.65 -14.46
C PRO A 50 -26.99 14.16 -15.15
N ASP A 51 -27.00 12.94 -15.66
CA ASP A 51 -28.12 12.35 -16.42
C ASP A 51 -29.11 11.62 -15.50
N THR A 52 -28.59 10.83 -14.55
CA THR A 52 -29.40 10.01 -13.63
C THR A 52 -28.89 10.13 -12.18
N PRO A 53 -29.15 11.26 -11.50
CA PRO A 53 -28.53 11.56 -10.21
C PRO A 53 -28.88 10.57 -9.09
N ARG A 54 -30.10 10.01 -9.09
CA ARG A 54 -30.50 8.99 -8.09
C ARG A 54 -29.84 7.64 -8.35
N GLU A 55 -29.90 7.15 -9.58
CA GLU A 55 -29.30 5.86 -9.95
C GLU A 55 -27.78 5.90 -9.80
N SER A 56 -27.15 7.01 -10.17
CA SER A 56 -25.70 7.19 -10.00
C SER A 56 -25.28 7.22 -8.53
N LEU A 57 -26.13 7.76 -7.64
CA LEU A 57 -25.88 7.72 -6.20
C LEU A 57 -26.03 6.30 -5.66
N GLU A 58 -27.09 5.58 -6.03
CA GLU A 58 -27.28 4.16 -5.65
C GLU A 58 -26.12 3.28 -6.13
N GLU A 59 -25.62 3.53 -7.34
CA GLU A 59 -24.45 2.82 -7.88
C GLU A 59 -23.17 3.15 -7.10
N ALA A 60 -22.97 4.42 -6.71
CA ALA A 60 -21.85 4.84 -5.90
C ALA A 60 -21.91 4.23 -4.48
N GLU A 61 -23.09 4.20 -3.85
CA GLU A 61 -23.31 3.54 -2.56
C GLU A 61 -23.04 2.04 -2.65
N GLY A 62 -23.55 1.37 -3.68
CA GLY A 62 -23.27 -0.06 -3.91
C GLY A 62 -21.78 -0.34 -4.16
N ALA A 63 -21.08 0.54 -4.87
CA ALA A 63 -19.63 0.43 -5.06
C ALA A 63 -18.86 0.64 -3.74
N PHE A 64 -19.31 1.55 -2.89
CA PHE A 64 -18.74 1.79 -1.57
C PHE A 64 -18.91 0.58 -0.64
N ASP A 65 -20.11 -0.01 -0.60
CA ASP A 65 -20.40 -1.19 0.21
C ASP A 65 -19.59 -2.40 -0.26
N GLU A 66 -19.49 -2.64 -1.58
CA GLU A 66 -18.64 -3.69 -2.15
C GLU A 66 -17.18 -3.50 -1.73
N THR A 67 -16.67 -2.26 -1.80
CA THR A 67 -15.30 -1.92 -1.40
C THR A 67 -15.06 -2.21 0.08
N THR A 68 -16.00 -1.82 0.94
CA THR A 68 -15.92 -2.03 2.38
C THR A 68 -15.95 -3.52 2.72
N ALA A 69 -16.82 -4.29 2.08
CA ALA A 69 -16.88 -5.74 2.25
C ALA A 69 -15.59 -6.43 1.81
N GLN A 70 -15.02 -6.01 0.68
CA GLN A 70 -13.74 -6.53 0.20
C GLN A 70 -12.58 -6.18 1.13
N LEU A 71 -12.53 -4.94 1.66
CA LEU A 71 -11.53 -4.52 2.64
C LEU A 71 -11.59 -5.40 3.89
N MET A 72 -12.78 -5.62 4.44
CA MET A 72 -12.97 -6.49 5.61
C MET A 72 -12.52 -7.92 5.32
N LYS A 73 -12.81 -8.45 4.13
CA LYS A 73 -12.36 -9.79 3.71
C LYS A 73 -10.83 -9.87 3.61
N ALA A 74 -10.19 -8.90 2.98
CA ALA A 74 -8.74 -8.84 2.84
C ALA A 74 -8.04 -8.74 4.20
N LEU A 75 -8.55 -7.89 5.11
CA LEU A 75 -8.05 -7.79 6.48
C LEU A 75 -8.23 -9.09 7.26
N ALA A 76 -9.37 -9.77 7.10
CA ALA A 76 -9.62 -11.05 7.74
C ALA A 76 -8.65 -12.14 7.27
N GLU A 77 -8.36 -12.19 5.97
CA GLU A 77 -7.39 -13.12 5.39
C GLU A 77 -5.96 -12.82 5.85
N GLN A 78 -5.55 -11.55 5.80
CA GLN A 78 -4.25 -11.13 6.30
C GLN A 78 -4.07 -11.47 7.78
N ARG A 79 -5.10 -11.28 8.61
CA ARG A 79 -5.08 -11.68 10.03
C ARG A 79 -4.91 -13.20 10.20
N ARG A 80 -5.52 -14.01 9.32
CA ARG A 80 -5.36 -15.48 9.33
C ARG A 80 -3.94 -15.87 8.96
N THR A 81 -3.37 -15.32 7.90
CA THR A 81 -1.98 -15.57 7.49
C THR A 81 -0.99 -15.17 8.59
N LEU A 82 -1.19 -13.99 9.18
CA LEU A 82 -0.38 -13.52 10.30
C LEU A 82 -0.46 -14.48 11.50
N ARG A 83 -1.68 -14.91 11.87
CA ARG A 83 -1.88 -15.85 12.96
C ARG A 83 -1.19 -17.19 12.70
N ALA A 84 -1.33 -17.73 11.49
CA ALA A 84 -0.67 -18.98 11.11
C ALA A 84 0.87 -18.89 11.22
N GLY A 85 1.46 -17.73 10.88
CA GLY A 85 2.91 -17.52 10.89
C GLY A 85 3.59 -17.64 12.25
N TRP A 86 2.92 -17.26 13.35
CA TRP A 86 3.47 -17.36 14.71
C TRP A 86 2.85 -18.48 15.56
N GLN A 87 1.67 -18.99 15.18
CA GLN A 87 1.01 -20.07 15.93
C GLN A 87 1.67 -21.44 15.73
N ASP A 88 2.38 -21.64 14.61
CA ASP A 88 3.08 -22.89 14.26
C ASP A 88 4.57 -22.89 14.65
N GLN A 89 5.02 -21.87 15.40
CA GLN A 89 6.45 -21.68 15.73
C GLN A 89 6.83 -22.35 17.06
N GLU A 90 8.03 -22.91 17.08
CA GLU A 90 8.65 -23.50 18.28
C GLU A 90 8.78 -22.45 19.40
N PRO A 91 8.71 -22.86 20.68
CA PRO A 91 8.72 -21.95 21.83
C PRO A 91 9.95 -21.04 21.91
N GLU A 92 11.11 -21.49 21.41
CA GLU A 92 12.36 -20.71 21.36
C GLU A 92 12.31 -19.56 20.35
N THR A 93 11.62 -19.74 19.21
CA THR A 93 11.43 -18.72 18.16
C THR A 93 10.21 -17.83 18.39
N GLN A 94 9.35 -18.21 19.34
CA GLN A 94 8.06 -17.57 19.58
C GLN A 94 8.20 -16.10 20.01
N SER A 95 9.23 -15.74 20.79
CA SER A 95 9.42 -14.35 21.26
C SER A 95 9.71 -13.38 20.11
N THR A 96 10.63 -13.71 19.20
CA THR A 96 10.98 -12.86 18.06
C THR A 96 9.84 -12.74 17.04
N GLU A 97 9.14 -13.85 16.80
CA GLU A 97 7.97 -13.88 15.90
C GLU A 97 6.78 -13.10 16.47
N LEU A 98 6.54 -13.16 17.78
CA LEU A 98 5.50 -12.34 18.43
C LEU A 98 5.79 -10.84 18.33
N HIS A 99 7.05 -10.42 18.47
CA HIS A 99 7.44 -9.02 18.26
C HIS A 99 7.22 -8.59 16.80
N LEU A 100 7.54 -9.46 15.84
CA LEU A 100 7.30 -9.20 14.42
C LEU A 100 5.80 -9.10 14.11
N ALA A 101 5.00 -10.03 14.64
CA ALA A 101 3.55 -10.04 14.50
C ALA A 101 2.93 -8.76 15.08
N LEU A 102 3.33 -8.34 16.30
CA LEU A 102 2.84 -7.11 16.92
C LEU A 102 3.19 -5.87 16.08
N ARG A 103 4.42 -5.83 15.53
CA ARG A 103 4.82 -4.77 14.60
C ARG A 103 3.92 -4.75 13.37
N GLN A 104 3.62 -5.90 12.78
CA GLN A 104 2.74 -6.02 11.62
C GLN A 104 1.30 -5.56 11.94
N TYR A 105 0.74 -5.93 13.09
CA TYR A 105 -0.57 -5.43 13.55
C TYR A 105 -0.58 -3.91 13.69
N ARG A 106 0.48 -3.33 14.27
CA ARG A 106 0.62 -1.88 14.42
C ARG A 106 0.67 -1.17 13.07
N GLU A 107 1.48 -1.66 12.13
CA GLU A 107 1.59 -1.06 10.78
C GLU A 107 0.26 -1.11 10.01
N ILE A 108 -0.47 -2.23 10.08
CA ILE A 108 -1.80 -2.36 9.44
C ILE A 108 -2.78 -1.38 10.06
N THR A 109 -2.83 -1.31 11.39
CA THR A 109 -3.72 -0.37 12.11
C THR A 109 -3.38 1.09 11.77
N GLN A 110 -2.10 1.43 11.74
CA GLN A 110 -1.65 2.78 11.38
C GLN A 110 -1.97 3.14 9.93
N ARG A 111 -1.92 2.17 9.00
CA ARG A 111 -2.36 2.39 7.62
C ARG A 111 -3.86 2.62 7.53
N LEU A 112 -4.66 1.84 8.27
CA LEU A 112 -6.11 2.03 8.32
C LEU A 112 -6.50 3.41 8.88
N LEU A 113 -5.76 3.91 9.87
CA LEU A 113 -5.99 5.25 10.44
C LEU A 113 -5.54 6.42 9.53
N ARG A 114 -4.84 6.14 8.43
CA ARG A 114 -4.36 7.16 7.47
C ARG A 114 -5.15 7.17 6.16
N LEU A 115 -6.08 6.24 5.98
CA LEU A 115 -7.08 6.28 4.91
C LEU A 115 -8.10 7.38 5.22
#